data_AF-A0A9E3FTL9-F1
#
_entry.id   AF-A0A9E3FTL9-F1
#
_cell.length_a   1.000
_cell.length_b   1.000
_cell.length_c   1.000
_cell.angle_alpha   90.00
_cell.angle_beta   90.00
_cell.angle_gamma   90.00
#
_symmetry.space_group_name_H-M   'P 1'
#
loop_
_entity.id
_entity.type
_entity.pdbx_description
1 polymer ?
#
loop_
_entity_poly.entity_id
_entity_poly.type
_entity_poly.pdbx_seq_one_letter_code
_entity_poly.pdbx_strand_id
1 'polypeptide(L)'
;MIGKFLRAVAIPSVILLSSLIQASAEDTVRVRGTVERIEGPVFVVKMRDGSVARLTVTDNPLFVAIVPAKMSDIKPGMFVGSAGMMQEDGTQ
;
A
#
# COMPACT_ATOMS: atom_id res chain seq x y z
N MET A 1 -77.61 -3.41 16.35
CA MET A 1 -76.96 -2.62 15.29
C MET A 1 -75.58 -3.20 15.03
N ILE A 2 -75.31 -3.55 13.78
CA ILE A 2 -74.09 -4.21 13.28
C ILE A 2 -72.92 -3.21 13.28
N GLY A 3 -71.75 -3.63 13.77
CA GLY A 3 -70.50 -2.87 13.68
C GLY A 3 -69.28 -3.80 13.70
N LYS A 4 -68.89 -4.28 12.51
CA LYS A 4 -67.64 -5.00 12.25
C LYS A 4 -66.47 -4.02 12.44
N PHE A 5 -65.31 -4.45 12.93
CA PHE A 5 -63.98 -4.14 12.33
C PHE A 5 -62.84 -4.75 13.17
N LEU A 6 -62.37 -5.90 12.71
CA LEU A 6 -61.15 -6.59 13.09
C LEU A 6 -59.94 -5.86 12.46
N ARG A 7 -58.98 -5.38 13.27
CA ARG A 7 -57.65 -4.90 12.83
C ARG A 7 -56.63 -5.27 13.90
N ALA A 8 -55.93 -6.40 13.75
CA ALA A 8 -54.61 -6.54 13.12
C ALA A 8 -53.46 -6.23 14.09
N VAL A 9 -52.69 -7.28 14.40
CA VAL A 9 -51.49 -7.37 15.25
C VAL A 9 -50.36 -6.49 14.72
N ALA A 10 -49.60 -5.82 15.60
CA ALA A 10 -48.28 -5.30 15.27
C ALA A 10 -47.36 -5.32 16.50
N ILE A 11 -46.38 -6.23 16.48
CA ILE A 11 -45.27 -6.36 17.43
C ILE A 11 -44.24 -5.28 17.05
N PRO A 12 -43.82 -4.35 17.93
CA PRO A 12 -42.72 -3.46 17.59
C PRO A 12 -41.40 -4.23 17.73
N SER A 13 -40.83 -4.55 16.56
CA SER A 13 -39.53 -5.15 16.32
C SER A 13 -38.41 -4.26 16.86
N VAL A 14 -37.50 -4.88 17.63
CA VAL A 14 -36.21 -4.30 18.06
C VAL A 14 -35.37 -3.99 16.82
N ILE A 15 -34.86 -2.77 16.71
CA ILE A 15 -33.85 -2.40 15.71
C ILE A 15 -32.64 -1.85 16.48
N LEU A 16 -31.65 -2.72 16.73
CA LEU A 16 -30.30 -2.33 17.10
C LEU A 16 -29.61 -1.77 15.85
N LEU A 17 -29.46 -0.45 15.77
CA LEU A 17 -28.62 0.21 14.77
C LEU A 17 -27.15 0.08 15.17
N SER A 18 -26.50 -1.00 14.75
CA SER A 18 -25.05 -1.15 14.85
C SER A 18 -24.39 -0.27 13.79
N SER A 19 -23.84 0.88 14.17
CA SER A 19 -23.01 1.69 13.28
C SER A 19 -21.73 0.93 12.94
N LEU A 20 -21.61 0.47 11.69
CA LEU A 20 -20.36 -0.02 11.13
C LEU A 20 -19.40 1.16 10.99
N ILE A 21 -18.40 1.25 11.87
CA ILE A 21 -17.25 2.11 11.65
C ILE A 21 -16.47 1.47 10.50
N GLN A 22 -16.67 2.01 9.31
CA GLN A 22 -15.95 1.55 8.13
C GLN A 22 -14.51 2.08 8.23
N ALA A 23 -13.57 1.21 8.57
CA ALA A 23 -12.16 1.52 8.54
C ALA A 23 -11.77 1.85 7.09
N SER A 24 -11.53 3.13 6.78
CA SER A 24 -10.97 3.53 5.50
C SER A 24 -9.52 3.04 5.45
N ALA A 25 -9.26 2.02 4.63
CA ALA A 25 -7.90 1.65 4.27
C ALA A 25 -7.28 2.86 3.54
N GLU A 26 -6.24 3.45 4.12
CA GLU A 26 -5.51 4.53 3.48
C GLU A 26 -4.76 3.95 2.27
N ASP A 27 -5.08 4.45 1.08
CA ASP A 27 -4.52 3.92 -0.17
C ASP A 27 -3.01 4.20 -0.22
N THR A 28 -2.20 3.15 -0.07
CA THR A 28 -0.74 3.25 -0.15
C THR A 28 -0.33 3.35 -1.62
N VAL A 29 0.10 4.54 -2.05
CA VAL A 29 0.57 4.77 -3.42
C VAL A 29 2.02 4.31 -3.58
N ARG A 30 2.27 3.42 -4.55
CA ARG A 30 3.62 2.95 -4.90
C ARG A 30 4.18 3.77 -6.06
N VAL A 31 5.23 4.53 -5.82
CA VAL A 31 5.94 5.28 -6.87
C VAL A 31 7.18 4.51 -7.31
N ARG A 32 7.33 4.29 -8.63
CA ARG A 32 8.51 3.66 -9.23
C ARG A 32 9.05 4.55 -10.34
N GLY A 33 10.26 5.06 -10.13
CA GLY A 33 10.89 5.99 -11.06
C GLY A 33 12.33 6.29 -10.70
N THR A 34 12.88 7.28 -11.39
CA THR A 34 14.24 7.81 -11.16
C THR A 34 14.12 9.17 -10.49
N VAL A 35 14.89 9.41 -9.41
CA VAL A 35 14.99 10.73 -8.79
C VAL A 35 15.77 11.65 -9.74
N GLU A 36 15.14 12.70 -10.26
CA GLU A 36 15.79 13.66 -11.17
C GLU A 36 16.52 14.76 -10.39
N ARG A 37 15.91 15.22 -9.29
CA ARG A 37 16.49 16.24 -8.41
C ARG A 37 15.84 16.22 -7.03
N ILE A 38 16.50 16.88 -6.09
CA ILE A 38 16.07 17.03 -4.69
C ILE A 38 15.96 18.52 -4.38
N GLU A 39 14.80 18.93 -3.85
CA GLU A 39 14.46 20.31 -3.48
C GLU A 39 14.16 20.34 -1.97
N GLY A 40 15.21 20.44 -1.14
CA GLY A 40 15.06 20.33 0.33
C GLY A 40 14.51 18.95 0.74
N PRO A 41 13.37 18.87 1.46
CA PRO A 41 12.75 17.60 1.81
C PRO A 41 11.94 16.97 0.66
N VAL A 42 11.87 17.61 -0.52
CA VAL A 42 11.05 17.15 -1.65
C VAL A 42 11.91 16.44 -2.69
N PHE A 43 11.57 15.19 -2.98
CA PHE A 43 12.19 14.37 -4.03
C PHE A 43 11.34 14.45 -5.29
N VAL A 44 11.94 14.90 -6.39
CA VAL A 44 11.29 14.96 -7.69
C VAL A 44 11.64 13.70 -8.46
N VAL A 45 10.65 12.85 -8.70
CA VAL A 45 10.81 11.52 -9.29
C VAL A 45 10.11 11.46 -10.63
N LYS A 46 10.87 11.15 -11.68
CA LYS A 46 10.33 10.81 -12.99
C LYS A 46 9.87 9.35 -13.00
N MET A 47 8.56 9.15 -13.12
CA MET A 47 7.93 7.85 -13.18
C MET A 47 8.14 7.20 -14.55
N ARG A 48 7.95 5.88 -14.63
CA ARG A 48 8.16 5.10 -15.87
C ARG A 48 7.19 5.46 -16.99
N ASP A 49 6.01 5.98 -16.65
CA ASP A 49 5.02 6.49 -17.61
C ASP A 49 5.37 7.90 -18.14
N GLY A 50 6.49 8.48 -17.70
CA GLY A 50 6.95 9.81 -18.07
C GLY A 50 6.39 10.94 -17.22
N SER A 51 5.45 10.66 -16.30
CA SER A 51 4.92 11.66 -15.37
C SER A 51 5.92 11.97 -14.25
N VAL A 52 5.70 13.08 -13.54
CA VAL A 52 6.58 13.55 -12.47
C VAL A 52 5.83 13.50 -11.13
N ALA A 53 6.38 12.75 -10.17
CA ALA A 53 5.92 12.72 -8.79
C ALA A 53 6.79 13.62 -7.92
N ARG A 54 6.16 14.36 -7.00
CA ARG A 54 6.84 15.12 -5.95
C ARG A 54 6.56 14.45 -4.61
N LEU A 55 7.61 13.95 -3.97
CA LEU A 55 7.52 13.20 -2.73
C LEU A 55 8.15 14.03 -1.61
N THR A 56 7.33 14.52 -0.68
CA THR A 56 7.84 15.14 0.55
C THR A 56 8.21 14.04 1.53
N VAL A 57 9.49 13.99 1.90
CA VAL A 57 10.03 12.96 2.79
C VAL A 57 10.06 13.52 4.22
N THR A 58 9.78 12.66 5.21
CA THR A 58 9.85 13.02 6.62
C THR A 58 11.30 13.22 7.07
N ASP A 59 11.52 13.75 8.28
CA ASP A 59 12.86 14.06 8.78
C ASP A 59 13.74 12.81 9.02
N ASN A 60 13.12 11.64 9.27
CA ASN A 60 13.83 10.37 9.49
C ASN A 60 13.20 9.22 8.68
N PRO A 61 13.41 9.19 7.36
CA PRO A 61 12.87 8.17 6.48
C PRO A 61 13.76 6.91 6.50
N LEU A 62 13.17 5.74 6.29
CA LEU A 62 13.92 4.52 6.01
C LEU A 62 14.34 4.50 4.54
N PHE A 63 15.64 4.57 4.28
CA PHE A 63 16.20 4.30 2.96
C PHE A 63 16.73 2.87 2.89
N VAL A 64 16.28 2.13 1.88
CA VAL A 64 16.81 0.80 1.55
C VAL A 64 17.47 0.90 0.18
N ALA A 65 18.78 0.65 0.12
CA ALA A 65 19.57 0.71 -1.10
C ALA A 65 20.22 -0.63 -1.39
N ILE A 66 20.28 -0.99 -2.67
CA ILE A 66 21.10 -2.09 -3.16
C ILE A 66 22.35 -1.47 -3.76
N VAL A 67 23.50 -1.80 -3.19
CA VAL A 67 24.81 -1.34 -3.66
C VAL A 67 25.65 -2.52 -4.15
N PRO A 68 26.59 -2.31 -5.08
CA PRO A 68 27.51 -3.36 -5.49
C PRO A 68 28.31 -3.88 -4.28
N ALA A 69 28.38 -5.20 -4.15
CA ALA A 69 29.15 -5.88 -3.11
C ALA A 69 30.10 -6.90 -3.74
N LYS A 70 31.26 -7.11 -3.12
CA LYS A 70 32.24 -8.13 -3.51
C LYS A 70 32.13 -9.36 -2.64
N MET A 71 32.60 -10.50 -3.14
CA MET A 71 32.64 -11.74 -2.35
C MET A 71 33.49 -11.60 -1.09
N SER A 72 34.53 -10.76 -1.12
CA SER A 72 35.36 -10.43 0.05
C SER A 72 34.60 -9.70 1.17
N ASP A 73 33.43 -9.13 0.87
CA ASP A 73 32.65 -8.35 1.82
C ASP A 73 31.71 -9.25 2.64
N ILE A 74 31.54 -10.51 2.25
CA ILE A 74 30.73 -11.51 2.94
C ILE A 74 31.47 -11.99 4.19
N LYS A 75 30.85 -11.81 5.35
CA LYS A 75 31.39 -12.18 6.67
C LYS A 75 30.55 -13.27 7.34
N PRO A 76 31.12 -14.06 8.27
CA PRO A 76 30.34 -15.02 9.05
C PRO A 76 29.13 -14.36 9.73
N GLY A 77 27.98 -15.03 9.67
CA GLY A 77 26.71 -14.52 10.21
C GLY A 77 25.92 -13.62 9.26
N MET A 78 26.43 -13.28 8.09
CA MET A 78 25.65 -12.56 7.07
C MET A 78 24.70 -13.51 6.34
N PHE A 79 23.44 -13.07 6.18
CA PHE A 79 22.48 -13.75 5.32
C PHE A 79 22.75 -13.38 3.86
N VAL A 80 22.93 -14.38 3.01
CA VAL A 80 23.20 -14.20 1.58
C VAL A 80 22.05 -14.83 0.80
N GLY A 81 21.31 -14.01 0.05
CA GLY A 81 20.31 -14.46 -0.90
C GLY A 81 20.88 -14.47 -2.32
N SER A 82 20.56 -15.51 -3.10
CA SER A 82 20.81 -15.53 -4.53
C SER A 82 19.53 -15.16 -5.27
N ALA A 83 19.63 -14.26 -6.25
CA ALA A 83 18.55 -13.95 -7.17
C ALA A 83 18.93 -14.46 -8.56
N GLY A 84 18.08 -15.30 -9.15
CA GLY A 84 18.23 -15.74 -10.53
C GLY A 84 17.78 -14.66 -11.50
N MET A 85 18.42 -14.60 -12.66
CA MET A 85 17.89 -13.88 -13.82
C MET A 85 17.25 -14.91 -14.76
N MET A 86 16.15 -14.53 -15.42
CA MET A 86 15.58 -15.36 -16.48
C MET A 86 16.56 -15.47 -17.65
N GLN A 87 16.67 -16.66 -18.23
CA GLN A 87 17.43 -16.88 -19.47
C GLN A 87 16.69 -16.25 -20.66
N GLU A 88 17.40 -15.91 -21.74
CA GLU A 88 16.80 -15.31 -22.95
C GLU A 88 15.66 -16.13 -23.56
N ASP A 89 15.70 -17.47 -23.41
CA ASP A 89 14.67 -18.39 -23.87
C ASP A 89 13.47 -18.54 -22.89
N GLY A 90 13.47 -17.77 -21.80
CA GLY A 90 12.44 -17.78 -20.76
C GLY A 90 12.53 -18.97 -19.80
N THR A 91 13.55 -19.81 -19.90
CA THR A 91 13.82 -20.88 -18.93
C THR A 91 14.58 -20.34 -17.70
N GLN A 92 14.54 -21.11 -16.60
CA GLN A 92 15.09 -20.75 -15.29
C GLN A 92 16.37 -21.53 -15.01
#